data_AF-A0A970QX08-F1
#
_entry.id   AF-A0A970QX08-F1
#
_cell.length_a   1.000
_cell.length_b   1.000
_cell.length_c   1.000
_cell.angle_alpha   90.00
_cell.angle_beta   90.00
_cell.angle_gamma   90.00
#
_symmetry.space_group_name_H-M   'P 1'
#
loop_
_entity.id
_entity.type
_entity.pdbx_description
1 polymer ?
#
loop_
_entity_poly.entity_id
_entity_poly.type
_entity_poly.pdbx_seq_one_letter_code
_entity_poly.pdbx_strand_id
1 'polypeptide(L)'
;MGERNRPHVEITTQIGCPIRCKYCPQALLLSRYKGPSRLSMTDFVKICDRIPDHVDIHFSGMCEPFVNPEAVEMAEYAAKKNRLSIFTTLTGLDKDKYDRLRKIPYRWFCVHVPDGQLNTKMKCTPAYLDLLRYVTENRPDCEKFWFSIHGDYHPATIPIIVHFESENNLIDRAGNLDLAWVKKTEKESARCSC
;
A
#
# COMPACT_ATOMS: atom_id res chain seq x y z
N MET A 1 16.28 -3.56 20.83
CA MET A 1 16.25 -2.84 19.53
C MET A 1 15.19 -1.75 19.64
N GLY A 2 15.55 -0.48 19.40
CA GLY A 2 14.58 0.61 19.46
C GLY A 2 13.49 0.46 18.39
N GLU A 3 12.35 1.11 18.58
CA GLU A 3 11.17 1.11 17.69
C GLU A 3 11.45 1.45 16.21
N ARG A 4 12.65 1.94 15.91
CA ARG A 4 13.13 2.29 14.57
C ARG A 4 13.58 1.11 13.70
N ASN A 5 13.79 -0.09 14.26
CA ASN A 5 14.34 -1.22 13.50
C ASN A 5 13.60 -2.55 13.77
N ARG A 6 12.27 -2.52 13.69
CA ARG A 6 11.46 -3.75 13.71
C ARG A 6 11.48 -4.41 12.32
N PRO A 7 11.74 -5.72 12.24
CA PRO A 7 11.63 -6.45 10.99
C PRO A 7 10.19 -6.39 10.47
N HIS A 8 10.02 -6.43 9.15
CA HIS A 8 8.70 -6.47 8.54
C HIS A 8 8.67 -7.46 7.38
N VAL A 9 7.47 -7.91 7.04
CA VAL A 9 7.18 -8.72 5.86
C VAL A 9 6.12 -8.02 5.02
N GLU A 10 6.35 -7.94 3.72
CA GLU A 10 5.36 -7.42 2.77
C GLU A 10 4.47 -8.56 2.26
N ILE A 11 3.15 -8.38 2.34
CA ILE A 11 2.16 -9.31 1.81
C ILE A 11 1.55 -8.70 0.55
N THR A 12 1.81 -9.34 -0.60
CA THR A 12 1.14 -9.06 -1.87
C THR A 12 -0.10 -9.95 -1.97
N THR A 13 -1.29 -9.36 -1.83
CA THR A 13 -2.56 -10.12 -1.80
C THR A 13 -3.04 -10.55 -3.19
N GLN A 14 -2.50 -9.94 -4.25
CA GLN A 14 -2.86 -10.21 -5.64
C GLN A 14 -1.69 -9.95 -6.59
N ILE A 15 -1.55 -10.81 -7.59
CA ILE A 15 -0.65 -10.59 -8.73
C ILE A 15 -1.41 -9.85 -9.82
N GLY A 16 -0.80 -8.77 -10.31
CA GLY A 16 -1.44 -7.85 -11.22
C GLY A 16 -2.23 -6.78 -10.47
N CYS A 17 -1.81 -5.53 -10.64
CA CYS A 17 -2.51 -4.37 -10.11
C CYS A 17 -3.31 -3.67 -11.21
N PRO A 18 -4.63 -3.42 -11.03
CA PRO A 18 -5.43 -2.75 -12.06
C PRO A 18 -5.04 -1.28 -12.27
N ILE A 19 -4.34 -0.67 -11.31
CA ILE A 19 -3.93 0.74 -11.39
C ILE A 19 -2.89 0.99 -12.49
N ARG A 20 -2.01 0.02 -12.78
CA ARG A 20 -1.00 0.10 -13.85
C ARG A 20 -0.16 1.40 -13.82
N CYS A 21 0.33 1.78 -12.63
CA CYS A 21 1.20 2.94 -12.46
C CYS A 21 2.43 2.88 -13.39
N LYS A 22 2.89 4.02 -13.90
CA LYS A 22 4.04 4.09 -14.84
C LYS A 22 5.34 3.57 -14.23
N TYR A 23 5.51 3.77 -12.93
CA TYR A 23 6.69 3.37 -12.16
C TYR A 23 6.62 1.92 -11.64
N CYS A 24 5.50 1.22 -11.81
CA CYS A 24 5.33 -0.12 -11.26
C CYS A 24 5.74 -1.18 -12.30
N PRO A 25 6.59 -2.17 -11.98
CA PRO A 25 7.07 -3.20 -12.91
C PRO A 25 6.02 -4.29 -13.21
N GLN A 26 4.74 -3.93 -13.31
CA GLN A 26 3.62 -4.87 -13.51
C GLN A 26 3.79 -5.74 -14.75
N ALA A 27 4.24 -5.17 -15.87
CA ALA A 27 4.42 -5.93 -17.11
C ALA A 27 5.47 -7.04 -16.95
N LEU A 28 6.60 -6.73 -16.29
CA LEU A 28 7.64 -7.71 -16.00
C LEU A 28 7.13 -8.78 -15.03
N LEU A 29 6.49 -8.38 -13.93
CA LEU A 29 5.90 -9.29 -12.94
C LEU A 29 4.94 -10.29 -13.60
N LEU A 30 4.00 -9.79 -14.39
CA LEU A 30 3.00 -10.62 -15.08
C LEU A 30 3.62 -11.56 -16.11
N SER A 31 4.71 -11.16 -16.77
CA SER A 31 5.40 -12.04 -17.74
C SER A 31 6.11 -13.23 -17.08
N ARG A 32 6.63 -13.02 -15.86
CA ARG A 32 7.50 -14.00 -15.16
C ARG A 32 6.75 -14.85 -14.15
N TYR A 33 5.76 -14.32 -13.46
CA TYR A 33 5.05 -15.03 -12.41
C TYR A 33 4.15 -16.14 -13.00
N LYS A 34 4.22 -17.35 -12.43
CA LYS A 34 3.47 -18.54 -12.88
C LYS A 34 2.62 -19.19 -11.78
N GLY A 35 2.55 -18.59 -10.60
CA GLY A 35 1.78 -19.09 -9.47
C GLY A 35 0.32 -18.62 -9.45
N PRO A 36 -0.39 -18.82 -8.33
CA PRO A 36 -1.74 -18.30 -8.12
C PRO A 36 -1.81 -16.78 -8.22
N SER A 37 -2.78 -16.25 -8.94
CA SER A 37 -2.93 -14.79 -9.12
C SER A 37 -3.49 -14.08 -7.90
N ARG A 38 -4.04 -14.80 -6.92
CA ARG A 38 -4.68 -14.24 -5.72
C ARG A 38 -4.29 -15.08 -4.51
N LEU A 39 -3.93 -14.40 -3.42
CA LEU A 39 -3.73 -15.04 -2.12
C LEU A 39 -5.10 -15.37 -1.51
N SER A 40 -5.35 -16.63 -1.19
CA SER A 40 -6.59 -17.04 -0.51
C SER A 40 -6.51 -16.74 0.98
N MET A 41 -7.66 -16.54 1.65
CA MET A 41 -7.68 -16.39 3.11
C MET A 41 -7.05 -17.61 3.81
N THR A 42 -7.32 -18.82 3.32
CA THR A 42 -6.76 -20.06 3.86
C THR A 42 -5.23 -20.07 3.83
N ASP A 43 -4.62 -19.66 2.72
CA ASP A 43 -3.16 -19.63 2.62
C ASP A 43 -2.57 -18.43 3.37
N PHE A 44 -3.27 -17.30 3.41
CA PHE A 44 -2.89 -16.16 4.23
C PHE A 44 -2.79 -16.56 5.71
N VAL A 45 -3.78 -17.26 6.26
CA VAL A 45 -3.76 -17.74 7.66
C VAL A 45 -2.52 -18.60 7.92
N LYS A 46 -2.22 -19.56 7.04
CA LYS A 46 -1.01 -20.40 7.17
C LYS A 46 0.27 -19.57 7.20
N ILE A 47 0.36 -18.52 6.40
CA ILE A 47 1.52 -17.61 6.38
C ILE A 47 1.55 -16.79 7.67
N CYS A 48 0.43 -16.15 8.02
CA CYS A 48 0.29 -15.26 9.16
C CYS A 48 0.64 -15.93 10.49
N ASP A 49 0.20 -17.16 10.70
CA ASP A 49 0.46 -17.90 11.94
C ASP A 49 1.95 -18.15 12.20
N ARG A 50 2.76 -18.19 11.13
CA ARG A 50 4.21 -18.42 11.19
C ARG A 50 5.01 -17.13 11.38
N ILE A 51 4.39 -15.96 11.23
CA ILE A 51 5.05 -14.67 11.42
C ILE A 51 5.16 -14.40 12.93
N PRO A 52 6.36 -14.16 13.48
CA PRO A 52 6.52 -13.78 14.89
C PRO A 52 5.87 -12.42 15.21
N ASP A 53 5.36 -12.25 16.42
CA ASP A 53 4.59 -11.07 16.89
C ASP A 53 5.40 -9.76 16.83
N HIS A 54 6.74 -9.86 16.90
CA HIS A 54 7.62 -8.71 16.82
C HIS A 54 7.90 -8.24 15.37
N VAL A 55 7.41 -8.98 14.37
CA VAL A 55 7.51 -8.64 12.95
C VAL A 55 6.24 -7.88 12.53
N ASP A 56 6.43 -6.73 11.89
CA ASP A 56 5.30 -5.94 11.36
C ASP A 56 4.86 -6.52 10.01
N ILE A 57 3.55 -6.51 9.74
CA ILE A 57 2.99 -7.01 8.47
C ILE A 57 2.55 -5.83 7.61
N HIS A 58 3.13 -5.72 6.42
CA HIS A 58 2.85 -4.64 5.48
C HIS A 58 1.95 -5.14 4.35
N PHE A 59 0.69 -4.72 4.34
CA PHE A 59 -0.21 -4.88 3.19
C PHE A 59 0.24 -3.90 2.11
N SER A 60 1.07 -4.40 1.20
CA SER A 60 1.83 -3.59 0.24
C SER A 60 2.32 -4.47 -0.91
N GLY A 61 3.50 -4.17 -1.46
CA GLY A 61 4.08 -4.90 -2.58
C GLY A 61 3.69 -4.30 -3.92
N MET A 62 3.66 -5.14 -4.96
CA MET A 62 3.33 -4.72 -6.33
C MET A 62 1.83 -4.89 -6.60
N CYS A 63 0.96 -4.50 -5.67
CA CYS A 63 -0.49 -4.56 -5.84
C CYS A 63 -1.24 -3.51 -5.02
N GLU A 64 -2.47 -3.22 -5.44
CA GLU A 64 -3.48 -2.67 -4.53
C GLU A 64 -3.99 -3.83 -3.64
N PRO A 65 -3.83 -3.78 -2.31
CA PRO A 65 -4.23 -4.89 -1.46
C PRO A 65 -5.72 -5.25 -1.58
N PHE A 66 -6.60 -4.24 -1.66
CA PHE A 66 -8.05 -4.41 -1.50
C PHE A 66 -8.80 -4.70 -2.80
N VAL A 67 -8.08 -4.93 -3.92
CA VAL A 67 -8.69 -5.60 -5.08
C VAL A 67 -8.86 -7.10 -4.85
N ASN A 68 -8.16 -7.66 -3.86
CA ASN A 68 -8.49 -8.96 -3.32
C ASN A 68 -9.70 -8.81 -2.37
N PRO A 69 -10.85 -9.46 -2.65
CA PRO A 69 -12.07 -9.31 -1.86
C PRO A 69 -11.94 -9.80 -0.41
N GLU A 70 -10.96 -10.65 -0.10
CA GLU A 70 -10.72 -11.20 1.23
C GLU A 70 -9.68 -10.38 2.02
N ALA A 71 -9.10 -9.32 1.44
CA ALA A 71 -7.97 -8.62 2.05
C ALA A 71 -8.35 -7.84 3.33
N VAL A 72 -9.62 -7.44 3.48
CA VAL A 72 -10.09 -6.78 4.72
C VAL A 72 -10.09 -7.80 5.86
N GLU A 73 -10.61 -9.00 5.63
CA GLU A 73 -10.60 -10.11 6.58
C GLU A 73 -9.17 -10.55 6.92
N MET A 74 -8.26 -10.54 5.94
CA MET A 74 -6.84 -10.80 6.15
C MET A 74 -6.21 -9.77 7.08
N ALA A 75 -6.50 -8.47 6.88
CA ALA A 75 -5.98 -7.41 7.75
C ALA A 75 -6.52 -7.54 9.18
N GLU A 76 -7.83 -7.76 9.35
CA GLU A 76 -8.43 -8.01 10.65
C GLU A 76 -7.84 -9.25 11.35
N TYR A 77 -7.54 -10.30 10.59
CA TYR A 77 -6.92 -11.51 11.13
C TYR A 77 -5.51 -11.25 11.64
N ALA A 78 -4.66 -10.62 10.81
CA ALA A 78 -3.28 -10.33 11.19
C ALA A 78 -3.18 -9.34 12.35
N ALA A 79 -4.08 -8.36 12.42
CA ALA A 79 -4.12 -7.36 13.50
C ALA A 79 -4.32 -7.98 14.90
N LYS A 80 -4.78 -9.22 15.00
CA LYS A 80 -4.92 -9.93 16.30
C LYS A 80 -3.58 -10.20 16.97
N LYS A 81 -2.49 -10.26 16.21
CA LYS A 81 -1.17 -10.70 16.67
C LYS A 81 -0.05 -9.74 16.28
N ASN A 82 -0.14 -9.16 15.08
CA ASN A 82 0.93 -8.36 14.49
C ASN A 82 0.48 -6.92 14.28
N ARG A 83 1.42 -5.99 14.45
CA ARG A 83 1.21 -4.59 14.06
C ARG A 83 1.25 -4.48 12.54
N LEU A 84 0.34 -3.67 12.00
CA LEU A 84 0.13 -3.58 10.57
C LEU A 84 0.58 -2.25 9.98
N SER A 85 0.98 -2.29 8.71
CA SER A 85 1.06 -1.11 7.84
C SER A 85 0.24 -1.35 6.58
N ILE A 86 -0.51 -0.36 6.13
CA ILE A 86 -1.29 -0.41 4.88
C ILE A 86 -0.75 0.62 3.89
N PHE A 87 -0.55 0.17 2.65
CA PHE A 87 -0.26 1.00 1.49
C PHE A 87 -1.34 0.73 0.45
N THR A 88 -2.23 1.68 0.24
CA THR A 88 -3.43 1.49 -0.59
C THR A 88 -3.71 2.70 -1.45
N THR A 89 -4.39 2.46 -2.56
CA THR A 89 -5.04 3.45 -3.41
C THR A 89 -6.50 3.66 -3.07
N LEU A 90 -7.03 2.96 -2.06
CA LEU A 90 -8.47 2.85 -1.74
C LEU A 90 -9.31 2.13 -2.80
N THR A 91 -8.70 1.67 -3.91
CA THR A 91 -9.43 0.97 -4.97
C THR A 91 -9.89 -0.40 -4.47
N GLY A 92 -11.20 -0.67 -4.60
CA GLY A 92 -11.82 -1.90 -4.10
C GLY A 92 -12.44 -1.77 -2.70
N LEU A 93 -12.25 -0.62 -2.05
CA LEU A 93 -12.91 -0.27 -0.80
C LEU A 93 -14.19 0.53 -1.04
N ASP A 94 -15.13 0.34 -0.13
CA ASP A 94 -16.28 1.20 0.14
C ASP A 94 -16.17 1.72 1.59
N LYS A 95 -17.13 2.53 2.03
CA LYS A 95 -17.13 3.10 3.39
C LYS A 95 -17.23 2.01 4.46
N ASP A 96 -18.02 0.96 4.24
CA ASP A 96 -18.21 -0.12 5.22
C ASP A 96 -16.91 -0.90 5.44
N LYS A 97 -16.21 -1.27 4.36
CA LYS A 97 -14.89 -1.92 4.43
C LYS A 97 -13.85 -0.99 5.06
N TYR A 98 -13.87 0.29 4.71
CA TYR A 98 -12.98 1.26 5.34
C TYR A 98 -13.25 1.41 6.85
N ASP A 99 -14.52 1.44 7.26
CA ASP A 99 -14.91 1.53 8.67
C ASP A 99 -14.47 0.31 9.49
N ARG A 100 -14.40 -0.87 8.86
CA ARG A 100 -13.77 -2.04 9.45
C ARG A 100 -12.26 -1.83 9.61
N LEU A 101 -11.58 -1.43 8.53
CA LEU A 101 -10.13 -1.22 8.54
C LEU A 101 -9.69 -0.14 9.53
N ARG A 102 -10.39 1.00 9.63
CA ARG A 102 -9.96 2.13 10.45
C ARG A 102 -9.97 1.86 11.96
N LYS A 103 -10.63 0.77 12.40
CA LYS A 103 -10.67 0.33 13.81
C LYS A 103 -9.40 -0.42 14.23
N ILE A 104 -8.58 -0.82 13.27
CA ILE A 104 -7.29 -1.48 13.54
C ILE A 104 -6.26 -0.39 13.87
N PRO A 105 -5.43 -0.55 14.92
CA PRO A 105 -4.30 0.32 15.16
C PRO A 105 -3.14 -0.02 14.22
N TYR A 106 -2.66 0.96 13.46
CA TYR A 106 -1.57 0.77 12.50
C TYR A 106 -0.27 1.41 12.98
N ARG A 107 0.85 0.84 12.54
CA ARG A 107 2.09 1.61 12.47
C ARG A 107 1.92 2.71 11.41
N TRP A 108 1.68 2.31 10.17
CA TRP A 108 1.63 3.23 9.04
C TRP A 108 0.38 3.02 8.19
N PHE A 109 -0.23 4.11 7.78
CA PHE A 109 -1.34 4.10 6.84
C PHE A 109 -1.07 5.12 5.73
N CYS A 110 -0.66 4.62 4.58
CA CYS A 110 -0.30 5.42 3.41
C CYS A 110 -1.36 5.28 2.33
N VAL A 111 -1.87 6.43 1.86
CA VAL A 111 -2.81 6.48 0.74
C VAL A 111 -2.10 7.00 -0.51
N HIS A 112 -1.94 6.15 -1.51
CA HIS A 112 -1.50 6.52 -2.84
C HIS A 112 -2.65 7.16 -3.60
N VAL A 113 -2.40 8.34 -4.14
CA VAL A 113 -3.42 9.13 -4.85
C VAL A 113 -3.01 9.39 -6.30
N PRO A 114 -3.97 9.69 -7.20
CA PRO A 114 -3.63 10.18 -8.53
C PRO A 114 -2.85 11.50 -8.46
N ASP A 115 -1.83 11.60 -9.30
CA ASP A 115 -1.04 12.82 -9.53
C ASP A 115 -1.46 13.51 -10.84
N GLY A 116 -1.07 14.78 -11.00
CA GLY A 116 -1.41 15.60 -12.16
C GLY A 116 -0.87 15.05 -13.49
N GLN A 117 0.23 14.30 -13.46
CA GLN A 117 0.84 13.66 -14.63
C GLN A 117 0.31 12.25 -14.90
N LEU A 118 -0.63 11.76 -14.08
CA LEU A 118 -1.20 10.41 -14.13
C LEU A 118 -0.12 9.32 -14.12
N ASN A 119 0.91 9.50 -13.30
CA ASN A 119 1.91 8.46 -13.05
C ASN A 119 1.30 7.31 -12.25
N THR A 120 0.44 7.61 -11.28
CA THR A 120 -0.58 6.72 -10.72
C THR A 120 -1.84 6.82 -11.59
N LYS A 121 -2.13 5.80 -12.42
CA LYS A 121 -3.21 5.88 -13.45
C LYS A 121 -4.61 5.63 -12.89
N MET A 122 -4.94 6.31 -11.80
CA MET A 122 -6.28 6.29 -11.21
C MET A 122 -7.13 7.42 -11.77
N LYS A 123 -8.45 7.20 -11.80
CA LYS A 123 -9.41 8.26 -12.11
C LYS A 123 -9.95 8.86 -10.82
N CYS A 124 -10.03 10.18 -10.75
CA CYS A 124 -10.75 10.90 -9.69
C CYS A 124 -12.27 10.84 -9.91
N THR A 125 -12.86 9.65 -9.79
CA THR A 125 -14.33 9.51 -9.89
C THR A 125 -15.00 10.15 -8.67
N PRO A 126 -16.29 10.54 -8.76
CA PRO A 126 -17.03 11.06 -7.61
C PRO A 126 -17.00 10.11 -6.41
N ALA A 127 -17.18 8.81 -6.65
CA ALA A 127 -17.13 7.78 -5.59
C ALA A 127 -15.75 7.69 -4.93
N TYR A 128 -14.66 7.76 -5.71
CA TYR A 128 -13.31 7.77 -5.17
C TYR A 128 -13.05 9.03 -4.32
N LEU A 129 -13.42 10.21 -4.83
CA LEU A 129 -13.23 11.47 -4.11
C LEU A 129 -14.07 11.54 -2.83
N ASP A 130 -15.27 10.93 -2.85
CA ASP A 130 -16.13 10.82 -1.67
C ASP A 130 -15.51 9.91 -0.60
N LEU A 131 -15.00 8.74 -1.00
CA LEU A 131 -14.27 7.87 -0.08
C LEU A 131 -12.99 8.54 0.44
N LEU A 132 -12.24 9.22 -0.42
CA LEU A 132 -11.02 9.93 -0.02
C LEU A 132 -11.31 11.00 1.05
N ARG A 133 -12.37 11.82 0.86
CA ARG A 133 -12.83 12.77 1.90
C ARG A 133 -13.19 12.05 3.19
N TYR A 134 -13.97 10.97 3.08
CA TYR A 134 -14.38 10.19 4.24
C TYR A 134 -13.19 9.66 5.03
N VAL A 135 -12.15 9.16 4.35
CA VAL A 135 -10.89 8.71 4.98
C VAL A 135 -10.16 9.86 5.68
N THR A 136 -10.07 11.04 5.05
CA THR A 136 -9.40 12.20 5.67
C THR A 136 -10.14 12.75 6.88
N GLU A 137 -11.47 12.70 6.88
CA GLU A 137 -12.32 13.15 7.98
C GLU A 137 -12.39 12.11 9.12
N ASN A 138 -12.28 10.82 8.78
CA ASN A 138 -12.40 9.70 9.71
C ASN A 138 -11.13 8.85 9.71
N ARG A 139 -9.98 9.48 10.02
CA ARG A 139 -8.66 8.84 9.95
C ARG A 139 -8.57 7.55 10.78
N PRO A 140 -7.79 6.56 10.31
CA PRO A 140 -7.49 5.38 11.11
C PRO A 140 -6.58 5.74 12.28
N ASP A 141 -6.65 4.96 13.36
CA ASP A 141 -5.66 5.05 14.45
C ASP A 141 -4.31 4.55 13.94
N CYS A 142 -3.30 5.43 13.88
CA CYS A 142 -2.00 5.09 13.34
C CYS A 142 -0.87 5.99 13.85
N GLU A 143 0.36 5.44 13.92
CA GLU A 143 1.56 6.23 14.26
C GLU A 143 1.90 7.24 13.16
N LYS A 144 1.63 6.90 11.88
CA LYS A 144 1.79 7.82 10.75
C LYS A 144 0.69 7.63 9.70
N PHE A 145 0.07 8.74 9.31
CA PHE A 145 -0.89 8.85 8.20
C PHE A 145 -0.36 9.86 7.18
N TRP A 146 -0.23 9.47 5.91
CA TRP A 146 0.24 10.38 4.87
C TRP A 146 -0.21 9.95 3.46
N PHE A 147 0.00 10.83 2.50
CA PHE A 147 -0.29 10.57 1.09
C PHE A 147 0.96 10.31 0.26
N SER A 148 0.91 9.32 -0.62
CA SER A 148 1.97 9.09 -1.61
C SER A 148 1.53 9.65 -2.96
N ILE A 149 2.29 10.62 -3.47
CA ILE A 149 2.01 11.37 -4.70
C ILE A 149 3.23 11.31 -5.59
N HIS A 150 3.08 10.71 -6.76
CA HIS A 150 4.20 10.51 -7.68
C HIS A 150 4.18 11.50 -8.84
N GLY A 151 4.18 12.79 -8.51
CA GLY A 151 4.04 13.90 -9.44
C GLY A 151 3.52 15.13 -8.71
N ASP A 152 2.92 16.06 -9.43
CA ASP A 152 2.19 17.18 -8.85
C ASP A 152 0.85 16.70 -8.28
N TYR A 153 0.26 17.49 -7.38
CA TYR A 153 -1.09 17.22 -6.91
C TYR A 153 -2.07 17.23 -8.09
N HIS A 154 -2.92 16.21 -8.17
CA HIS A 154 -4.03 16.25 -9.12
C HIS A 154 -5.06 17.31 -8.68
N PRO A 155 -5.56 18.20 -9.56
CA PRO A 155 -6.43 19.31 -9.17
C PRO A 155 -7.66 18.89 -8.34
N ALA A 156 -8.24 17.75 -8.66
CA ALA A 156 -9.41 17.21 -7.95
C ALA A 156 -9.11 16.71 -6.52
N THR A 157 -7.86 16.38 -6.19
CA THR A 157 -7.49 15.91 -4.84
C THR A 157 -6.96 17.04 -3.96
N ILE A 158 -6.47 18.15 -4.54
CA ILE A 158 -5.96 19.32 -3.81
C ILE A 158 -6.89 19.75 -2.66
N PRO A 159 -8.21 19.95 -2.87
CA PRO A 159 -9.09 20.43 -1.79
C PRO A 159 -9.22 19.46 -0.61
N ILE A 160 -8.80 18.20 -0.78
CA ILE A 160 -8.96 17.13 0.19
C ILE A 160 -7.63 16.87 0.93
N ILE A 161 -6.51 16.84 0.20
CA ILE A 161 -5.25 16.28 0.75
C ILE A 161 -4.10 17.28 0.91
N VAL A 162 -4.21 18.51 0.40
CA VAL A 162 -3.06 19.46 0.34
C VAL A 162 -2.50 19.85 1.71
N HIS A 163 -3.31 19.75 2.77
CA HIS A 163 -2.92 20.09 4.14
C HIS A 163 -2.32 18.91 4.91
N PHE A 164 -2.22 17.73 4.29
CA PHE A 164 -1.67 16.53 4.90
C PHE A 164 -0.22 16.33 4.49
N GLU A 165 0.53 15.56 5.29
CA GLU A 165 1.86 15.11 4.91
C GLU A 165 1.77 14.30 3.61
N SER A 166 2.68 14.59 2.69
CA SER A 166 2.82 13.83 1.45
C SER A 166 4.27 13.52 1.11
N GLU A 167 4.48 12.42 0.39
CA GLU A 167 5.79 12.00 -0.08
C GLU A 167 5.78 11.64 -1.56
N ASN A 168 6.94 11.74 -2.21
CA ASN A 168 7.17 11.36 -3.59
C ASN A 168 8.41 10.45 -3.71
N ASN A 169 8.58 9.54 -2.76
CA ASN A 169 9.68 8.58 -2.78
C ASN A 169 9.27 7.34 -3.54
N LEU A 170 10.12 6.85 -4.44
CA LEU A 170 9.93 5.57 -5.11
C LEU A 170 11.14 4.68 -4.87
N ILE A 171 10.88 3.39 -4.71
CA ILE A 171 11.91 2.39 -4.49
C ILE A 171 12.10 1.61 -5.80
N ASP A 172 13.32 1.59 -6.32
CA ASP A 172 13.64 0.80 -7.52
C ASP A 172 13.81 -0.68 -7.18
N ARG A 173 12.67 -1.39 -7.18
CA ARG A 173 12.62 -2.81 -6.83
C ARG A 173 13.06 -3.74 -7.96
N ALA A 174 12.88 -3.32 -9.22
CA ALA A 174 13.07 -4.19 -10.38
C ALA A 174 14.01 -3.60 -11.46
N GLY A 175 14.75 -2.54 -11.15
CA GLY A 175 15.61 -1.86 -12.13
C GLY A 175 14.78 -1.14 -13.21
N ASN A 176 13.54 -0.79 -12.88
CA ASN A 176 12.55 -0.29 -13.84
C ASN A 176 12.28 1.22 -13.68
N LEU A 177 12.94 1.86 -12.72
CA LEU A 177 12.82 3.30 -12.48
C LEU A 177 13.94 4.05 -13.22
N ASP A 178 13.71 4.29 -14.50
CA ASP A 178 14.50 5.25 -15.28
C ASP A 178 13.66 6.51 -15.57
N LEU A 179 13.28 7.20 -14.50
CA LEU A 179 12.40 8.36 -14.54
C LEU A 179 13.16 9.58 -13.98
N ALA A 180 13.35 10.60 -14.81
CA ALA A 180 14.16 11.78 -14.50
C ALA A 180 13.65 12.63 -13.31
N TRP A 181 12.38 12.46 -12.93
CA TRP A 181 11.70 13.23 -11.88
C TRP A 181 11.58 12.49 -10.54
N VAL A 182 12.28 11.35 -10.41
CA VAL A 182 12.20 10.48 -9.22
C VAL A 182 13.52 10.50 -8.47
N LYS A 183 13.48 10.80 -7.17
CA LYS A 183 14.62 10.54 -6.28
C LYS A 183 14.78 9.03 -6.11
N LYS A 184 15.87 8.47 -6.62
CA LYS A 184 16.22 7.07 -6.41
C LYS A 184 16.84 6.91 -5.03
N THR A 185 16.29 6.01 -4.21
CA THR A 185 17.01 5.53 -3.03
C THR A 185 17.98 4.45 -3.47
N GLU A 186 19.28 4.65 -3.23
CA GLU A 186 20.30 3.64 -3.54
C GLU A 186 20.06 2.37 -2.71
N LYS A 187 20.35 1.20 -3.31
CA LYS A 187 20.35 -0.05 -2.57
C LYS A 187 21.46 0.01 -1.53
N GLU A 188 21.12 0.14 -0.25
CA GLU A 188 22.06 -0.25 0.79
C GLU A 188 22.36 -1.74 0.59
N SER A 189 23.65 -2.09 0.55
CA SER A 189 24.07 -3.49 0.41
C SER A 189 23.43 -4.28 1.55
N ALA A 190 22.49 -5.16 1.24
CA ALA A 190 21.94 -6.07 2.22
C ALA A 190 23.08 -6.94 2.73
N ARG A 191 23.61 -6.63 3.93
CA ARG A 191 24.48 -7.56 4.64
C ARG A 191 23.57 -8.68 5.12
N CYS A 192 23.47 -9.73 4.33
CA CYS A 192 22.98 -11.01 4.81
C CYS A 192 24.02 -11.53 5.79
N SER A 193 23.83 -11.25 7.07
CA SER A 193 24.57 -11.94 8.12
C SER A 193 24.00 -13.35 8.22
N CYS A 194 24.52 -14.25 7.37
CA CYS A 194 24.49 -15.67 7.66
C CYS A 194 25.43 -15.98 8.83
#